data_AF-A0A968LD09-F1
#
_entry.id   AF-A0A968LD09-F1
#
_cell.length_a   1.000
_cell.length_b   1.000
_cell.length_c   1.000
_cell.angle_alpha   90.00
_cell.angle_beta   90.00
_cell.angle_gamma   90.00
#
_symmetry.space_group_name_H-M   'P 1'
#
loop_
_entity.id
_entity.type
_entity.pdbx_description
1 polymer ?
#
loop_
_entity_poly.entity_id
_entity_poly.type
_entity_poly.pdbx_seq_one_letter_code
_entity_poly.pdbx_strand_id
1 'polypeptide(L)' 'MDFPDDVKWTPEAEAKLKNIPYFVRSQARYLIEQRAREEGLAEITPDVVERSRVLFGQ' A
#
# COMPACT_ATOMS: atom_id res chain seq x y z
N MET A 1 -0.19 11.01 21.73
CA MET A 1 -1.28 11.16 20.75
C MET A 1 -0.96 10.15 19.68
N ASP A 2 -1.56 8.96 19.77
CA ASP A 2 -1.36 7.90 18.78
C ASP A 2 -2.24 8.30 17.61
N PHE A 3 -1.65 8.72 16.48
CA PHE A 3 -2.43 9.02 15.29
C PHE A 3 -2.70 7.69 14.59
N PRO A 4 -3.92 7.16 14.57
CA PRO A 4 -4.26 6.03 13.71
C PRO A 4 -4.37 6.49 12.23
N ASP A 5 -3.44 7.34 11.78
CA ASP A 5 -3.33 7.79 10.39
C ASP A 5 -2.47 6.82 9.56
N ASP A 6 -1.81 5.87 10.24
CA ASP A 6 -1.01 4.81 9.63
C ASP A 6 -1.87 3.57 9.40
N VAL A 7 -2.33 3.42 8.16
CA VAL A 7 -2.96 2.20 7.66
C VAL A 7 -1.99 1.04 7.85
N LYS A 8 -2.42 0.01 8.58
CA LYS A 8 -1.53 -1.09 8.96
C LYS A 8 -1.22 -1.96 7.75
N TRP A 9 0.05 -2.22 7.49
CA TRP A 9 0.44 -3.16 6.44
C TRP A 9 0.49 -4.59 6.97
N THR A 10 -0.13 -5.52 6.26
CA THR A 10 0.08 -6.94 6.54
C THR A 10 1.47 -7.38 6.05
N PRO A 11 2.08 -8.40 6.67
CA PRO A 11 3.36 -8.94 6.20
C PRO A 11 3.30 -9.41 4.73
N GLU A 12 2.14 -9.88 4.28
CA GLU A 12 1.89 -10.28 2.89
C GLU A 12 1.87 -9.07 1.93
N ALA A 13 1.25 -7.97 2.34
CA ALA A 13 1.25 -6.72 1.58
C ALA A 13 2.67 -6.12 1.48
N GLU A 14 3.44 -6.15 2.56
CA GLU A 14 4.83 -5.72 2.55
C GLU A 14 5.69 -6.57 1.62
N ALA A 15 5.44 -7.89 1.55
CA ALA A 15 6.13 -8.77 0.60
C ALA A 15 5.81 -8.38 -0.86
N LYS A 16 4.56 -8.04 -1.17
CA LYS A 16 4.17 -7.53 -2.50
C LYS A 16 4.85 -6.18 -2.80
N LEU A 17 4.91 -5.26 -1.83
CA LEU A 17 5.60 -3.98 -1.97
C LEU A 17 7.11 -4.15 -2.22
N LYS A 18 7.75 -5.16 -1.61
CA LYS A 18 9.18 -5.48 -1.84
C LYS A 18 9.47 -5.95 -3.27
N ASN A 19 8.50 -6.52 -3.97
CA ASN A 19 8.62 -6.89 -5.39
C ASN A 19 8.62 -5.66 -6.32
N ILE A 20 8.14 -4.51 -5.83
CA ILE A 20 8.19 -3.25 -6.57
C ILE A 20 9.63 -2.71 -6.55
N PRO A 21 10.17 -2.25 -7.70
CA PRO A 21 11.49 -1.65 -7.78
C PRO A 21 11.69 -0.52 -6.77
N TYR A 22 12.86 -0.45 -6.13
CA TYR A 22 13.09 0.42 -4.97
C TYR A 22 12.81 1.90 -5.26
N PHE A 23 13.12 2.38 -6.47
CA PHE A 23 13.00 3.80 -6.85
C PHE A 23 11.54 4.27 -6.98
N VAL A 24 10.60 3.36 -7.26
CA VAL A 24 9.14 3.64 -7.26
C VAL A 24 8.45 3.15 -6.00
N ARG A 25 9.12 2.39 -5.12
CA ARG A 25 8.52 1.77 -3.94
C ARG A 25 7.92 2.77 -2.97
N SER A 26 8.60 3.89 -2.72
CA SER A 26 8.09 4.94 -1.83
C SER A 26 6.82 5.58 -2.39
N GLN A 27 6.77 5.81 -3.70
CA GLN A 27 5.58 6.35 -4.36
C GLN A 27 4.44 5.34 -4.40
N ALA A 28 4.76 4.07 -4.64
CA ALA A 28 3.80 2.97 -4.58
C ALA A 28 3.17 2.84 -3.19
N ARG A 29 4.00 2.86 -2.14
CA ARG A 29 3.53 2.81 -0.75
C ARG A 29 2.57 3.95 -0.45
N TYR A 30 2.95 5.19 -0.77
CA TYR A 30 2.10 6.36 -0.58
C TYR A 30 0.75 6.23 -1.28
N LEU A 31 0.73 5.82 -2.55
CA LEU A 31 -0.52 5.68 -3.31
C LEU A 31 -1.43 4.59 -2.74
N ILE A 32 -0.85 3.49 -2.27
CA ILE A 32 -1.59 2.40 -1.61
C ILE A 32 -2.18 2.88 -0.28
N GLU A 33 -1.39 3.62 0.51
CA GLU A 33 -1.83 4.16 1.80
C GLU A 33 -2.96 5.19 1.63
N GLN A 34 -2.83 6.09 0.65
CA GLN A 34 -3.89 7.05 0.32
C GLN A 34 -5.17 6.33 -0.08
N ARG A 35 -5.08 5.37 -1.00
CA ARG A 35 -6.24 4.59 -1.44
C ARG A 35 -6.90 3.84 -0.29
N ALA A 36 -6.11 3.23 0.59
CA ALA A 36 -6.65 2.54 1.75
C ALA A 36 -7.40 3.50 2.68
N ARG A 37 -6.89 4.72 2.89
CA ARG A 37 -7.62 5.76 3.64
C ARG A 37 -8.90 6.21 2.93
N GLU A 38 -8.86 6.42 1.61
CA GLU A 38 -10.03 6.79 0.81
C GLU A 38 -11.13 5.71 0.84
N GLU A 39 -10.74 4.44 0.84
CA GLU A 39 -11.65 3.30 0.97
C GLU A 39 -12.06 3.02 2.44
N GLY A 40 -11.54 3.78 3.40
CA GLY A 40 -11.82 3.60 4.83
C GLY A 40 -11.27 2.30 5.42
N LEU A 41 -10.25 1.72 4.78
CA LEU A 41 -9.59 0.52 5.23
C LEU A 41 -8.65 0.84 6.39
N ALA A 42 -8.68 0.03 7.43
CA ALA A 42 -7.73 0.11 8.54
C ALA A 42 -6.43 -0.69 8.27
N GLU A 43 -6.46 -1.57 7.29
CA GLU A 43 -5.37 -2.50 6.98
C GLU A 43 -5.18 -2.65 5.46
N ILE A 44 -3.91 -2.63 5.03
CA ILE A 44 -3.46 -2.86 3.66
C ILE A 44 -3.10 -4.33 3.53
N THR A 45 -3.94 -5.04 2.78
CA THR A 45 -3.77 -6.45 2.43
C THR A 45 -3.06 -6.59 1.08
N PRO A 46 -2.52 -7.77 0.73
CA PRO A 46 -1.89 -8.00 -0.57
C PRO A 46 -2.82 -7.67 -1.76
N ASP A 47 -4.13 -7.83 -1.59
CA ASP A 47 -5.13 -7.49 -2.60
C ASP A 47 -5.22 -5.96 -2.83
N VAL A 48 -5.14 -5.13 -1.78
CA VAL A 48 -5.10 -3.66 -1.90
C VAL A 48 -3.84 -3.22 -2.66
N VAL A 49 -2.70 -3.85 -2.38
CA VAL A 49 -1.43 -3.61 -3.10
C VAL A 49 -1.55 -4.00 -4.57
N GLU A 50 -2.19 -5.13 -4.86
CA GLU A 50 -2.34 -5.65 -6.22
C GLU A 50 -3.30 -4.80 -7.06
N ARG A 51 -4.42 -4.35 -6.49
CA ARG A 51 -5.32 -3.37 -7.12
C ARG A 51 -4.60 -2.06 -7.44
N SER A 52 -3.67 -1.66 -6.59
CA SER A 52 -2.87 -0.46 -6.80
C SER A 52 -1.75 -0.65 -7.81
N ARG A 53 -1.26 -1.89 -8.04
CA ARG A 53 -0.24 -2.20 -9.08
C ARG A 53 -0.71 -1.86 -10.50
N VAL A 54 -2.01 -1.93 -10.76
CA VAL A 54 -2.61 -1.57 -12.06
C VAL A 54 -2.31 -0.10 -12.43
N LEU A 55 -2.09 0.78 -11.45
CA LEU A 55 -1.74 2.18 -11.68
C LEU A 55 -0.29 2.39 -12.16
N PHE A 56 0.60 1.40 -11.99
CA PHE A 56 2.03 1.54 -12.29
C PHE A 56 2.45 0.89 -13.62
N GLY A 57 1.52 0.27 -14.34
CA GLY A 57 1.72 -0.20 -15.71
C GLY A 57 2.78 -1.30 -15.85
N GLN A 58 2.40 -2.54 -15.54
CA GLN A 58 2.78 -3.77 -16.26
C GLN A 58 1.84 -4.91 -15.86
#